data_AF-A0A2A2WKD4-F1
#
_entry.id   AF-A0A2A2WKD4-F1
#
_cell.length_a   1.000
_cell.length_b   1.000
_cell.length_c   1.000
_cell.angle_alpha   90.00
_cell.angle_beta   90.00
_cell.angle_gamma   90.00
#
_symmetry.space_group_name_H-M   'P 1'
#
loop_
_entity.id
_entity.type
_entity.pdbx_description
1 polymer ?
#
loop_
_entity_poly.entity_id
_entity_poly.type
_entity_poly.pdbx_seq_one_letter_code
_entity_poly.pdbx_strand_id
1 'polypeptide(L)'
;MTVIGIDAHKNWHTLVAVDEVGKRIDVLTVEARAAGHQKIMAWLEQFDGVCIAVEDCRHLTRRLEADLLDTGHKVVRVHTRLMAGMRRSGRELG
;
A
#
# COMPACT_ATOMS: atom_id res chain seq x y z
N MET A 1 12.80 -0.45 -9.79
CA MET A 1 11.72 0.36 -9.21
C MET A 1 10.73 -0.58 -8.54
N THR A 2 10.30 -0.28 -7.31
CA THR A 2 9.34 -1.12 -6.57
C THR A 2 8.01 -0.38 -6.44
N VAL A 3 6.91 -1.02 -6.81
CA VAL A 3 5.57 -0.46 -6.62
C VAL A 3 4.92 -1.11 -5.40
N ILE A 4 4.41 -0.29 -4.50
CA ILE A 4 3.70 -0.73 -3.30
C ILE A 4 2.21 -0.43 -3.47
N GLY A 5 1.39 -1.46 -3.54
CA GLY A 5 -0.07 -1.31 -3.49
C GLY A 5 -0.55 -1.37 -2.04
N ILE A 6 -1.40 -0.42 -1.63
CA ILE A 6 -2.00 -0.42 -0.28
C ILE A 6 -3.51 -0.64 -0.39
N ASP A 7 -3.98 -1.76 0.16
CA ASP A 7 -5.39 -2.02 0.46
C ASP A 7 -5.66 -1.60 1.92
N ALA A 8 -6.38 -0.50 2.08
CA ALA A 8 -6.63 0.10 3.38
C ALA A 8 -8.04 -0.23 3.88
N HIS A 9 -8.10 -0.91 5.02
CA HIS A 9 -9.32 -1.20 5.74
C HIS A 9 -9.30 -0.52 7.12
N LYS A 10 -10.46 -0.32 7.75
CA LYS A 10 -10.60 0.38 9.04
C LYS A 10 -9.79 -0.20 10.19
N ASN A 11 -9.44 -1.48 10.11
CA ASN A 11 -8.73 -2.21 11.16
C ASN A 11 -7.33 -2.66 10.73
N TRP A 12 -7.10 -2.80 9.43
CA TRP A 12 -5.91 -3.43 8.86
C TRP A 12 -5.50 -2.72 7.58
N HIS A 13 -4.20 -2.60 7.36
CA HIS A 13 -3.61 -2.22 6.08
C HIS A 13 -2.85 -3.40 5.53
N THR A 14 -3.10 -3.74 4.27
CA THR A 14 -2.32 -4.73 3.54
C THR A 14 -1.53 -4.02 2.46
N LEU A 15 -0.22 -4.20 2.49
CA LEU A 15 0.73 -3.64 1.55
C LEU A 15 1.31 -4.79 0.73
N VAL A 16 1.38 -4.62 -0.58
CA VAL A 16 1.97 -5.60 -1.48
C VAL A 16 3.05 -4.92 -2.29
N ALA A 17 4.27 -5.42 -2.19
CA ALA A 17 5.38 -5.00 -3.04
C ALA A 17 5.39 -5.81 -4.33
N VAL A 18 5.46 -5.11 -5.46
CA VAL A 18 5.63 -5.72 -6.78
C VAL A 18 6.80 -5.10 -7.53
N ASP A 19 7.44 -5.89 -8.38
CA ASP A 19 8.47 -5.42 -9.31
C ASP A 19 7.85 -4.73 -10.54
N GLU A 20 8.71 -4.30 -11.46
CA GLU A 20 8.31 -3.58 -12.68
C GLU A 20 7.45 -4.40 -13.64
N VAL A 21 7.49 -5.74 -13.53
CA VAL A 21 6.65 -6.64 -14.35
C VAL A 21 5.39 -7.09 -13.61
N GLY A 22 5.15 -6.57 -12.40
CA GLY A 22 3.98 -6.87 -11.58
C GLY A 22 4.09 -8.17 -10.77
N LYS A 23 5.28 -8.76 -10.65
CA LYS A 23 5.50 -9.95 -9.82
C LYS A 23 5.52 -9.53 -8.35
N ARG A 24 4.79 -10.25 -7.50
CA ARG A 24 4.81 -10.06 -6.04
C ARG A 24 6.20 -10.38 -5.49
N ILE A 25 6.81 -9.39 -4.83
CA ILE A 25 8.07 -9.51 -4.10
C ILE A 25 7.79 -9.91 -2.65
N ASP A 26 6.90 -9.15 -2.00
CA ASP A 26 6.60 -9.32 -0.58
C ASP A 26 5.20 -8.77 -0.21
N VAL A 27 4.70 -9.15 0.96
CA VAL A 27 3.42 -8.70 1.51
C VAL A 27 3.52 -8.42 3.00
N LEU A 28 2.93 -7.30 3.43
CA LEU A 28 2.85 -6.91 4.83
C LEU A 28 1.41 -6.58 5.20
N THR A 29 0.90 -7.20 6.27
CA THR A 29 -0.37 -6.82 6.89
C THR A 29 -0.14 -6.31 8.30
N VAL A 30 -0.63 -5.10 8.58
CA VAL A 30 -0.50 -4.45 9.89
C VAL A 30 -1.83 -3.87 10.35
N GLU A 31 -1.96 -3.60 11.64
CA GLU A 31 -3.11 -2.85 12.14
C GLU A 31 -3.16 -1.43 11.56
N ALA A 32 -4.36 -0.91 11.32
CA ALA A 32 -4.61 0.48 10.91
C ALA A 32 -4.45 1.47 12.08
N ARG A 33 -3.29 1.42 12.74
CA ARG A 33 -2.93 2.21 13.92
C ARG A 33 -1.48 2.67 13.83
N ALA A 34 -1.09 3.62 14.67
CA ALA A 34 0.25 4.22 14.69
C ALA A 34 1.38 3.18 14.75
N ALA A 35 1.25 2.14 15.59
CA ALA A 35 2.25 1.06 15.67
C ALA A 35 2.35 0.25 14.37
N GLY A 36 1.24 0.07 13.65
CA GLY A 36 1.24 -0.54 12.32
C GLY A 36 1.90 0.36 11.28
N HIS A 37 1.67 1.67 11.35
CA HIS A 37 2.31 2.63 10.44
C HIS A 37 3.83 2.67 10.63
N GLN A 38 4.32 2.58 11.86
CA GLN A 38 5.77 2.46 12.13
C GLN A 38 6.36 1.19 11.50
N LYS A 39 5.64 0.06 11.58
CA LYS A 39 6.04 -1.19 10.91
C LYS A 39 6.04 -1.05 9.39
N ILE A 40 5.09 -0.29 8.82
CA ILE A 40 5.08 0.03 7.38
C ILE A 40 6.36 0.76 7.01
N MET A 41 6.76 1.81 7.75
CA MET A 41 7.98 2.56 7.42
C MET A 41 9.23 1.68 7.46
N ALA A 42 9.40 0.89 8.53
CA ALA A 42 10.53 -0.03 8.64
C ALA A 42 10.54 -1.08 7.52
N TRP A 43 9.37 -1.55 7.09
CA TRP A 43 9.26 -2.48 5.97
C TRP A 43 9.52 -1.82 4.61
N LEU A 44 9.24 -0.53 4.45
CA LEU A 44 9.53 0.20 3.21
C LEU A 44 11.03 0.44 3.01
N GLU A 45 11.82 0.51 4.08
CA GLU A 45 13.28 0.69 4.04
C GLU A 45 14.02 -0.43 3.29
N GLN A 46 13.41 -1.62 3.15
CA GLN A 46 14.04 -2.74 2.45
C GLN A 46 13.95 -2.63 0.91
N PHE A 47 13.27 -1.62 0.38
CA PHE A 47 13.04 -1.46 -1.06
C PHE A 47 13.66 -0.16 -1.59
N ASP A 48 14.32 -0.27 -2.74
CA ASP A 48 14.84 0.88 -3.47
C ASP A 48 13.86 1.40 -4.53
N GLY A 49 13.79 2.72 -4.69
CA GLY A 49 12.97 3.37 -5.72
C GLY A 49 11.49 3.04 -5.56
N VAL A 50 10.91 3.42 -4.42
CA VAL A 50 9.54 3.08 -4.04
C VAL A 50 8.52 4.07 -4.60
N CYS A 51 7.49 3.54 -5.27
CA CYS A 51 6.27 4.28 -5.62
C CYS A 51 5.07 3.63 -4.93
N ILE A 52 4.30 4.43 -4.20
CA ILE A 52 3.21 3.91 -3.37
C ILE A 52 1.87 4.27 -4.01
N ALA A 53 1.12 3.26 -4.39
CA ALA A 53 -0.25 3.37 -4.88
C ALA A 53 -1.23 3.18 -3.71
N VAL A 54 -1.93 4.25 -3.34
CA VAL A 54 -2.94 4.23 -2.27
C VAL A 54 -4.34 4.33 -2.88
N GLU A 55 -5.23 3.40 -2.56
CA GLU A 55 -6.64 3.51 -2.94
C GLU A 55 -7.27 4.75 -2.30
N ASP A 56 -8.01 5.58 -3.07
CA ASP A 56 -8.66 6.81 -2.59
C ASP A 56 -9.84 6.56 -1.64
N CYS A 57 -9.52 6.06 -0.44
CA CYS A 57 -10.40 5.82 0.69
C CYS A 57 -10.09 6.83 1.81
N ARG A 58 -10.26 8.12 1.52
CA ARG A 58 -9.80 9.26 2.36
C ARG A 58 -10.14 9.20 3.84
N HIS A 59 -11.24 8.54 4.21
CA HIS A 59 -11.66 8.38 5.60
C HIS A 59 -10.80 7.35 6.37
N LEU A 60 -10.08 6.47 5.68
CA LEU A 60 -9.24 5.41 6.23
C LEU A 60 -7.74 5.67 6.02
N THR A 61 -7.36 6.41 4.97
CA THR A 61 -5.95 6.53 4.54
C THR A 61 -5.29 7.84 4.93
N ARG A 62 -6.03 8.88 5.34
CA ARG A 62 -5.49 10.24 5.54
C ARG A 62 -4.24 10.30 6.42
N ARG A 63 -4.24 9.58 7.55
CA ARG A 63 -3.09 9.57 8.47
C ARG A 63 -1.90 8.83 7.88
N LEU A 64 -2.14 7.67 7.29
CA LEU A 64 -1.11 6.89 6.60
C LEU A 64 -0.46 7.66 5.45
N GLU A 65 -1.26 8.34 4.63
CA GLU A 65 -0.76 9.17 3.53
C GLU A 65 0.08 10.34 4.02
N ALA A 66 -0.28 10.98 5.13
CA ALA A 66 0.52 12.02 5.73
C ALA A 66 1.88 11.49 6.20
N ASP A 67 1.88 10.35 6.90
CA ASP A 67 3.10 9.70 7.37
C ASP A 67 4.02 9.30 6.19
N LEU A 68 3.46 8.83 5.06
CA LEU A 68 4.22 8.46 3.86
C LEU A 68 4.81 9.65 3.10
N LEU A 69 4.11 10.79 3.10
CA LEU A 69 4.60 12.02 2.48
C LEU A 69 5.69 12.67 3.32
N ASP A 70 5.58 12.62 4.65
CA ASP A 70 6.58 13.14 5.59
C ASP A 70 7.92 12.40 5.47
N THR A 71 7.87 11.09 5.20
CA THR A 71 9.07 10.27 4.95
C THR A 71 9.63 10.40 3.53
N GLY A 72 9.05 11.26 2.69
CA GLY A 72 9.57 11.57 1.36
C GLY A 72 9.22 10.55 0.27
N HIS A 73 8.31 9.60 0.53
CA HIS A 73 7.89 8.64 -0.49
C HIS A 73 7.00 9.29 -1.55
N LYS A 74 7.10 8.78 -2.78
CA LYS A 74 6.21 9.18 -3.87
C LYS A 74 4.87 8.47 -3.73
N VAL A 75 3.84 9.20 -3.31
CA VAL A 75 2.48 8.68 -3.13
C VAL A 75 1.60 9.05 -4.34
N VAL A 76 1.01 8.03 -4.95
CA VAL A 76 0.04 8.15 -6.05
C VAL A 76 -1.32 7.67 -5.55
N ARG A 77 -2.32 8.54 -5.60
CA ARG A 77 -3.71 8.16 -5.32
C ARG A 77 -4.31 7.47 -6.52
N VAL A 78 -4.85 6.28 -6.32
CA VAL A 78 -5.57 5.54 -7.34
C VAL A 78 -7.05 5.52 -7.00
N HIS A 79 -7.86 6.03 -7.93
CA HIS A 79 -9.30 6.09 -7.73
C HIS A 79 -9.89 4.68 -7.64
N THR A 80 -10.77 4.46 -6.67
CA THR A 80 -11.47 3.18 -6.39
C THR A 80 -12.10 2.50 -7.62
N ARG A 81 -12.51 3.29 -8.63
CA ARG A 81 -13.09 2.79 -9.89
C ARG A 81 -12.09 2.02 -10.75
N LEU A 82 -10.80 2.36 -10.68
CA LEU A 82 -9.73 1.64 -11.38
C LEU A 82 -9.36 0.33 -10.66
N MET A 83 -9.61 0.26 -9.35
CA MET A 83 -9.34 -0.93 -8.52
C MET A 83 -10.44 -2.00 -8.61
N ALA A 84 -11.68 -1.63 -8.95
CA ALA A 84 -12.80 -2.56 -9.07
C ALA A 84 -12.57 -3.67 -10.12
N GLY A 85 -11.88 -3.35 -11.23
CA GLY A 85 -11.46 -4.34 -12.21
C GLY A 85 -10.35 -5.26 -11.71
N MET A 86 -9.38 -4.71 -10.97
CA MET A 86 -8.20 -5.45 -10.49
C MET A 86 -8.54 -6.39 -9.32
N ARG A 87 -9.49 -6.01 -8.44
CA ARG A 87 -10.00 -6.86 -7.34
C ARG A 87 -10.57 -8.19 -7.83
N ARG A 88 -11.09 -8.25 -9.07
CA ARG A 88 -11.61 -9.50 -9.66
C ARG A 88 -10.48 -10.47 -10.06
N SER A 89 -9.29 -9.95 -10.38
CA SER A 89 -8.15 -10.76 -10.86
C SER A 89 -7.20 -11.21 -9.74
N GLY A 90 -7.27 -10.61 -8.54
CA GLY A 90 -6.38 -10.90 -7.41
C GLY A 90 -6.92 -11.89 -6.37
N ARG A 91 -8.11 -12.47 -6.58
CA ARG A 91 -8.59 -13.56 -5.70
C ARG A 91 -7.81 -14.82 -6.03
N GLU A 92 -6.82 -15.14 -5.20
CA GLU A 92 -6.34 -16.52 -5.11
C GLU A 92 -7.53 -17.39 -4.68
N LEU A 93 -7.93 -18.33 -5.54
CA LEU A 93 -8.78 -19.44 -5.11
C LEU A 93 -7.93 -20.24 -4.11
N GLY A 94 -8.43 -20.35 -2.87
CA GLY A 94 -7.77 -21.14 -1.83
C GLY A 94 -7.71 -22.63 -2.17
#